data_AF-A0A356TKW0-F1
#
_entry.id   AF-A0A356TKW0-F1
#
_cell.length_a   1.000
_cell.length_b   1.000
_cell.length_c   1.000
_cell.angle_alpha   90.00
_cell.angle_beta   90.00
_cell.angle_gamma   90.00
#
_symmetry.space_group_name_H-M   'P 1'
#
loop_
_entity.id
_entity.type
_entity.pdbx_description
1 polymer ?
#
loop_
_entity_poly.entity_id
_entity_poly.type
_entity_poly.pdbx_seq_one_letter_code
_entity_poly.pdbx_strand_id
1 'polypeptide(L)'
;MGGTPDTSLRMRLDAAGEGPERGLRELVARLVERLDTLRWVGPLELRVTDGALLATWTPDSLEVGPVSVPDGPAPFVSEPDVWTFDPAPAITLGWDGTDEVTLESLSMSVPVGSLVVTAIVAAGMGDGAGAAMREGAGCGVLAGWISESPTLGPACDAVCAETACTRALDRIAEALTGALVSSDEARSEVTLEGTLRLLDQNGDLTVDAIENRDLTGRWLGASADDAIDASLTADRMVD
;
A
#
# COMPACT_ATOMS: atom_id res chain seq x y z
N MET A 1 24.24 -21.50 37.74
CA MET A 1 23.88 -20.55 36.66
C MET A 1 22.52 -20.97 36.14
N GLY A 2 21.47 -20.24 36.49
CA GLY A 2 20.09 -20.66 36.22
C GLY A 2 19.23 -19.42 35.99
N GLY A 3 19.38 -18.80 34.83
CA GLY A 3 18.30 -17.99 34.28
C GLY A 3 17.29 -18.96 33.65
N THR A 4 16.00 -18.68 33.77
CA THR A 4 15.02 -19.36 32.92
C THR A 4 15.43 -19.18 31.45
N PRO A 5 15.21 -20.20 30.59
CA PRO A 5 15.57 -20.13 29.17
C PRO A 5 15.23 -18.78 28.53
N ASP A 6 14.03 -18.26 28.84
CA ASP A 6 13.51 -16.96 28.39
C ASP A 6 14.37 -15.75 28.81
N THR A 7 14.90 -15.72 30.03
CA THR A 7 15.67 -14.55 30.51
C THR A 7 17.04 -14.48 29.82
N SER A 8 17.68 -15.63 29.63
CA SER A 8 19.01 -15.70 29.01
C SER A 8 18.98 -15.39 27.51
N LEU A 9 17.94 -15.86 26.80
CA LEU A 9 17.71 -15.54 25.40
C LEU A 9 17.37 -14.06 25.24
N ARG A 10 16.49 -13.51 26.09
CA ARG A 10 16.11 -12.10 26.04
C ARG A 10 17.31 -11.16 26.20
N MET A 11 18.21 -11.42 27.15
CA MET A 11 19.42 -10.61 27.30
C MET A 11 20.33 -10.62 26.06
N ARG A 12 20.41 -11.75 25.32
CA ARG A 12 21.23 -11.83 24.10
C ARG A 12 20.60 -11.05 22.96
N LEU A 13 19.28 -11.16 22.80
CA LEU A 13 18.51 -10.37 21.85
C LEU A 13 18.66 -8.87 22.13
N ASP A 14 18.48 -8.47 23.39
CA ASP A 14 18.66 -7.07 23.83
C ASP A 14 20.09 -6.56 23.55
N ALA A 15 21.11 -7.38 23.84
CA ALA A 15 22.51 -7.01 23.58
C ALA A 15 22.84 -6.91 22.08
N ALA A 16 22.19 -7.71 21.24
CA ALA A 16 22.32 -7.64 19.78
C ALA A 16 21.49 -6.49 19.18
N GLY A 17 20.55 -5.91 19.93
CA GLY A 17 19.56 -4.97 19.38
C GLY A 17 18.55 -5.65 18.45
N GLU A 18 18.37 -6.96 18.60
CA GLU A 18 17.53 -7.81 17.76
C GLU A 18 16.35 -8.37 18.55
N GLY A 19 15.31 -8.81 17.86
CA GLY A 19 14.14 -9.46 18.43
C GLY A 19 12.88 -9.25 17.57
N PRO A 20 11.80 -9.99 17.85
CA PRO A 20 10.56 -9.91 17.07
C PRO A 20 10.00 -8.48 16.93
N GLU A 21 10.10 -7.68 18.00
CA GLU A 21 9.65 -6.28 17.99
C GLU A 21 10.48 -5.41 17.04
N ARG A 22 11.80 -5.65 16.97
CA ARG A 22 12.69 -4.96 16.04
C ARG A 22 12.36 -5.31 14.60
N GLY A 23 12.18 -6.60 14.31
CA GLY A 23 11.75 -7.08 12.98
C GLY A 23 10.40 -6.50 12.55
N LEU A 24 9.43 -6.39 13.48
CA LEU A 24 8.16 -5.72 13.20
C LEU A 24 8.34 -4.22 12.93
N ARG A 25 9.18 -3.53 13.71
CA ARG A 25 9.49 -2.10 13.47
C ARG A 25 10.14 -1.88 12.11
N GLU A 26 11.03 -2.77 11.67
CA GLU A 26 11.64 -2.73 10.33
C GLU A 26 10.60 -2.94 9.23
N LEU A 27 9.69 -3.90 9.40
CA LEU A 27 8.57 -4.09 8.48
C LEU A 27 7.71 -2.82 8.38
N VAL A 28 7.33 -2.23 9.52
CA VAL A 28 6.52 -1.01 9.55
C VAL A 28 7.24 0.16 8.90
N ALA A 29 8.54 0.36 9.18
CA ALA A 29 9.31 1.45 8.57
C ALA A 29 9.33 1.35 7.04
N ARG A 30 9.55 0.14 6.50
CA ARG A 30 9.52 -0.11 5.05
C ARG A 30 8.14 0.09 4.44
N LEU A 31 7.09 -0.28 5.18
CA LEU A 31 5.72 -0.06 4.73
C LEU A 31 5.37 1.43 4.71
N VAL A 32 5.75 2.19 5.74
CA VAL A 32 5.53 3.64 5.79
C VAL A 32 6.29 4.33 4.67
N GLU A 33 7.57 4.00 4.45
CA GLU A 33 8.37 4.55 3.35
C GLU A 33 7.73 4.26 1.97
N ARG A 34 7.10 3.08 1.80
CA ARG A 34 6.47 2.70 0.53
C ARG A 34 5.05 3.20 0.36
N LEU A 35 4.29 3.40 1.42
CA LEU A 35 2.90 3.86 1.36
C LEU A 35 2.79 5.39 1.38
N ASP A 36 3.91 6.10 1.35
CA ASP A 36 3.97 7.56 1.35
C ASP A 36 3.28 8.18 0.11
N THR A 37 3.25 7.47 -1.02
CA THR A 37 2.55 7.92 -2.22
C THR A 37 1.80 6.75 -2.86
N LEU A 38 0.52 6.99 -3.19
CA LEU A 38 -0.33 6.10 -3.99
C LEU A 38 -0.76 6.86 -5.23
N ARG A 39 -0.56 6.26 -6.41
CA ARG A 39 -1.02 6.83 -7.67
C ARG A 39 -1.84 5.81 -8.43
N TRP A 40 -3.10 6.15 -8.64
CA TRP A 40 -3.98 5.40 -9.51
C TRP A 40 -3.88 5.94 -10.93
N VAL A 41 -3.70 5.05 -11.88
CA VAL A 41 -3.63 5.35 -13.31
C VAL A 41 -4.75 4.60 -14.01
N GLY A 42 -5.32 5.24 -15.02
CA GLY A 42 -6.35 4.62 -15.86
C GLY A 42 -7.05 5.64 -16.74
N PRO A 43 -7.70 5.20 -17.83
CA PRO A 43 -8.40 6.08 -18.75
C PRO A 43 -9.64 6.73 -18.11
N LEU A 44 -9.79 8.04 -18.33
CA LEU A 44 -11.02 8.78 -18.11
C LEU A 44 -11.78 8.90 -19.43
N GLU A 45 -12.91 8.22 -19.54
CA GLU A 45 -13.81 8.33 -20.68
C GLU A 45 -14.92 9.35 -20.41
N LEU A 46 -15.12 10.27 -21.35
CA LEU A 46 -16.23 11.21 -21.34
C LEU A 46 -17.24 10.85 -22.44
N ARG A 47 -18.53 10.86 -22.11
CA ARG A 47 -19.61 10.57 -23.08
C ARG A 47 -20.78 11.51 -22.85
N VAL A 48 -21.30 12.11 -23.91
CA VAL A 48 -22.54 12.88 -23.84
C VAL A 48 -23.72 11.99 -24.21
N THR A 49 -24.66 11.81 -23.30
CA THR A 49 -25.88 11.03 -23.52
C THR A 49 -27.09 11.87 -23.14
N ASP A 50 -28.04 12.04 -24.05
CA ASP A 50 -29.27 12.83 -23.84
C ASP A 50 -29.02 14.27 -23.29
N GLY A 51 -27.90 14.88 -23.70
CA GLY A 51 -27.51 16.23 -23.29
C GLY A 51 -26.83 16.33 -21.91
N ALA A 52 -26.62 15.19 -21.23
CA ALA A 52 -25.83 15.12 -20.00
C ALA A 52 -24.43 14.57 -20.29
N LEU A 53 -23.41 15.16 -19.65
CA LEU A 53 -22.04 14.63 -19.67
C LEU A 53 -21.90 13.53 -18.62
N LEU A 54 -21.43 12.37 -19.05
CA LEU A 54 -21.10 11.24 -18.19
C LEU A 54 -19.58 11.02 -18.22
N ALA A 55 -19.01 10.73 -17.06
CA ALA A 55 -17.62 10.32 -16.92
C ALA A 55 -17.52 8.93 -16.33
N THR A 56 -16.63 8.14 -16.91
CA THR A 56 -16.20 6.86 -16.36
C THR A 56 -14.69 6.86 -16.28
N TRP A 57 -14.15 6.67 -15.08
CA TRP A 57 -12.72 6.42 -14.90
C TRP A 57 -12.54 4.95 -14.55
N THR A 58 -11.67 4.26 -15.28
CA THR A 58 -11.37 2.85 -15.03
C THR A 58 -9.92 2.74 -14.61
N PRO A 59 -9.61 2.66 -13.31
CA PRO A 59 -8.25 2.43 -12.87
C PRO A 59 -7.73 1.12 -13.44
N ASP A 60 -6.61 1.16 -14.15
CA ASP A 60 -5.95 0.00 -14.76
C ASP A 60 -4.61 -0.31 -14.10
N SER A 61 -4.09 0.57 -13.26
CA SER A 61 -2.88 0.34 -12.50
C SER A 61 -2.82 1.20 -11.24
N LEU A 62 -2.14 0.67 -10.24
CA LEU A 62 -1.87 1.32 -8.97
C LEU A 62 -0.37 1.31 -8.73
N GLU A 63 0.22 2.50 -8.66
CA GLU A 63 1.61 2.70 -8.28
C GLU A 63 1.70 3.03 -6.79
N VAL A 64 2.57 2.34 -6.05
CA VAL A 64 2.82 2.51 -4.61
C VAL A 64 4.29 2.82 -4.37
N GLY A 65 4.57 3.93 -3.71
CA GLY A 65 5.92 4.41 -3.41
C GLY A 65 6.26 5.70 -4.14
N PRO A 66 7.49 6.23 -3.96
CA PRO A 66 7.90 7.52 -4.48
C PRO A 66 7.82 7.54 -6.02
N VAL A 67 6.72 8.09 -6.53
CA VAL A 67 6.52 8.28 -7.96
C VAL A 67 7.31 9.52 -8.37
N SER A 68 8.17 9.40 -9.38
CA SER A 68 8.94 10.52 -9.98
C SER A 68 10.15 11.04 -9.19
N VAL A 69 10.79 10.24 -8.33
CA VAL A 69 12.10 10.59 -7.76
C VAL A 69 13.20 10.14 -8.73
N PRO A 70 13.97 11.06 -9.36
CA PRO A 70 15.14 10.68 -10.16
C PRO A 70 16.12 9.90 -9.28
N ASP A 71 16.57 8.75 -9.75
CA ASP A 71 17.44 7.81 -9.03
C ASP A 71 16.83 7.18 -7.74
N GLY A 72 15.51 7.29 -7.54
CA GLY A 72 14.78 6.60 -6.47
C GLY A 72 14.49 5.13 -6.79
N PRO A 73 14.12 4.31 -5.78
CA PRO A 73 13.61 2.97 -6.05
C PRO A 73 12.34 3.08 -6.91
N ALA A 74 12.21 2.21 -7.92
CA ALA A 74 11.03 2.18 -8.77
C ALA A 74 9.76 1.97 -7.92
N PRO A 75 8.66 2.69 -8.20
CA PRO A 75 7.41 2.44 -7.52
C PRO A 75 6.95 1.01 -7.83
N PHE A 76 6.25 0.42 -6.87
CA PHE A 76 5.59 -0.84 -7.08
C PHE A 76 4.35 -0.61 -7.97
N VAL A 77 4.21 -1.34 -9.07
CA VAL A 77 3.05 -1.24 -9.98
C VAL A 77 2.18 -2.49 -9.84
N SER A 78 0.93 -2.30 -9.44
CA SER A 78 -0.08 -3.35 -9.35
C SER A 78 -1.07 -3.24 -10.50
N GLU A 79 -1.30 -4.35 -11.18
CA GLU A 79 -2.34 -4.50 -12.20
C GLU A 79 -3.67 -5.00 -11.56
N PRO A 80 -4.82 -4.84 -12.25
CA PRO A 80 -6.13 -5.10 -11.65
C PRO A 80 -6.42 -6.57 -11.38
N ASP A 81 -5.74 -7.48 -12.09
CA ASP A 81 -5.89 -8.93 -11.94
C ASP A 81 -5.39 -9.46 -10.59
N VAL A 82 -4.49 -8.72 -9.94
CA VAL A 82 -3.97 -9.05 -8.60
C VAL A 82 -4.65 -8.26 -7.48
N TRP A 83 -5.58 -7.36 -7.79
CA TRP A 83 -6.32 -6.63 -6.77
C TRP A 83 -7.34 -7.55 -6.08
N THR A 84 -7.36 -7.50 -4.75
CA THR A 84 -8.36 -8.21 -3.93
C THR A 84 -9.64 -7.40 -3.73
N PHE A 85 -9.77 -6.28 -4.43
CA PHE A 85 -10.85 -5.32 -4.27
C PHE A 85 -11.20 -4.64 -5.60
N ASP A 86 -12.41 -4.07 -5.66
CA ASP A 86 -12.89 -3.27 -6.78
C ASP A 86 -12.93 -1.79 -6.35
N PRO A 87 -12.07 -0.92 -6.92
CA PRO A 87 -12.02 0.50 -6.52
C PRO A 87 -13.34 1.24 -6.79
N ALA A 88 -14.13 0.83 -7.80
CA ALA A 88 -15.44 1.37 -8.13
C ALA A 88 -15.58 2.92 -7.94
N PRO A 89 -14.82 3.73 -8.70
CA PRO A 89 -14.89 5.18 -8.57
C PRO A 89 -16.25 5.73 -9.03
N ALA A 90 -16.77 6.73 -8.31
CA ALA A 90 -17.93 7.51 -8.71
C ALA A 90 -17.50 8.95 -8.99
N ILE A 91 -17.86 9.44 -10.18
CA ILE A 91 -17.49 10.77 -10.66
C ILE A 91 -18.77 11.56 -10.92
N THR A 92 -18.81 12.78 -10.39
CA THR A 92 -19.83 13.77 -10.71
C THR A 92 -19.15 14.93 -11.42
N LEU A 93 -19.62 15.26 -12.62
CA LEU A 93 -19.14 16.39 -13.40
C LEU A 93 -20.24 17.42 -13.57
N GLY A 94 -19.88 18.69 -13.43
CA GLY A 94 -20.67 19.84 -13.84
C GLY A 94 -20.27 20.27 -15.25
N TRP A 95 -21.22 20.33 -16.17
CA TRP A 95 -21.01 20.81 -17.54
C TRP A 95 -22.19 21.69 -17.98
N ASP A 96 -21.88 22.89 -18.46
CA ASP A 96 -22.87 23.89 -18.87
C ASP A 96 -23.03 23.98 -20.40
N GLY A 97 -22.41 23.07 -21.15
CA GLY A 97 -22.43 23.05 -22.62
C GLY A 97 -21.29 23.82 -23.29
N THR A 98 -20.29 24.28 -22.53
CA THR A 98 -19.08 24.93 -23.05
C THR A 98 -17.90 23.95 -23.17
N ASP A 99 -16.71 24.43 -23.54
CA ASP A 99 -15.48 23.62 -23.57
C ASP A 99 -14.86 23.40 -22.16
N GLU A 100 -15.61 23.74 -21.10
CA GLU A 100 -15.18 23.65 -19.70
C GLU A 100 -16.05 22.67 -18.92
N VAL A 101 -15.40 21.70 -18.28
CA VAL A 101 -16.03 20.70 -17.40
C VAL A 101 -15.46 20.86 -16.01
N THR A 102 -16.32 20.98 -15.01
CA THR A 102 -15.97 21.02 -13.59
C THR A 102 -16.10 19.64 -12.97
N LEU A 103 -15.09 19.18 -12.22
CA LEU A 103 -15.28 18.06 -11.30
C LEU A 103 -16.04 18.53 -10.06
N GLU A 104 -17.21 17.96 -9.80
CA GLU A 104 -17.98 18.25 -8.58
C GLU A 104 -17.58 17.31 -7.45
N SER A 105 -17.39 16.02 -7.75
CA SER A 105 -16.92 15.03 -6.79
C SER A 105 -16.26 13.83 -7.48
N LEU A 106 -15.19 13.31 -6.90
CA LEU A 106 -14.63 12.00 -7.19
C LEU A 106 -14.56 11.21 -5.88
N SER A 107 -15.33 10.13 -5.75
CA SER A 107 -15.30 9.25 -4.58
C SER A 107 -14.87 7.85 -4.97
N MET A 108 -14.08 7.20 -4.13
CA MET A 108 -13.57 5.84 -4.35
C MET A 108 -13.45 5.12 -3.02
N SER A 109 -13.94 3.89 -2.95
CA SER A 109 -13.71 3.04 -1.78
C SER A 109 -12.30 2.49 -1.86
N VAL A 110 -11.50 2.74 -0.81
CA VAL A 110 -10.10 2.33 -0.80
C VAL A 110 -9.87 1.43 0.42
N PRO A 111 -9.79 0.11 0.23
CA PRO A 111 -9.54 -0.83 1.33
C PRO A 111 -8.06 -0.77 1.69
N VAL A 112 -7.73 0.09 2.66
CA VAL A 112 -6.35 0.38 3.08
C VAL A 112 -5.63 -0.89 3.54
N GLY A 113 -6.32 -1.81 4.22
CA GLY A 113 -5.78 -3.09 4.63
C GLY A 113 -5.36 -3.95 3.43
N SER A 114 -6.27 -4.13 2.47
CA SER A 114 -5.99 -4.82 1.21
C SER A 114 -4.89 -4.14 0.39
N LEU A 115 -4.84 -2.79 0.36
CA LEU A 115 -3.76 -2.04 -0.27
C LEU A 115 -2.40 -2.32 0.37
N VAL A 116 -2.32 -2.30 1.71
CA VAL A 116 -1.09 -2.60 2.45
C VAL A 116 -0.66 -4.04 2.14
N VAL A 117 -1.60 -4.97 2.05
CA VAL A 117 -1.32 -6.36 1.69
C VAL A 117 -0.78 -6.47 0.26
N THR A 118 -1.41 -5.83 -0.72
CA THR A 118 -0.92 -5.78 -2.11
C THR A 118 0.49 -5.18 -2.15
N ALA A 119 0.71 -4.07 -1.43
CA ALA A 119 2.01 -3.44 -1.31
C ALA A 119 3.05 -4.37 -0.64
N ILE A 120 2.70 -5.13 0.40
CA ILE A 120 3.56 -6.14 1.05
C ILE A 120 3.95 -7.25 0.06
N VAL A 121 2.96 -7.78 -0.68
CA VAL A 121 3.15 -8.90 -1.60
C VAL A 121 4.05 -8.50 -2.76
N ALA A 122 3.85 -7.29 -3.28
CA ALA A 122 4.31 -6.94 -4.60
C ALA A 122 5.51 -5.97 -4.59
N ALA A 123 5.79 -5.38 -3.43
CA ALA A 123 7.08 -4.92 -2.92
C ALA A 123 8.33 -5.74 -3.26
N GLY A 124 8.19 -6.97 -3.77
CA GLY A 124 9.33 -7.82 -4.08
C GLY A 124 10.23 -8.05 -2.87
N MET A 125 9.67 -8.17 -1.67
CA MET A 125 10.33 -8.98 -0.65
C MET A 125 10.31 -10.39 -1.23
N GLY A 126 11.33 -10.80 -1.98
CA GLY A 126 11.33 -12.05 -2.76
C GLY A 126 11.10 -13.33 -1.96
N ASP A 127 11.03 -13.19 -0.64
CA ASP A 127 10.75 -14.21 0.38
C ASP A 127 9.53 -13.83 1.31
N GLY A 128 8.76 -12.78 0.98
CA GLY A 128 7.61 -12.26 1.74
C GLY A 128 7.91 -11.26 2.88
N ALA A 129 6.88 -10.73 3.54
CA ALA A 129 7.00 -9.92 4.78
C ALA A 129 7.83 -10.60 5.87
N GLY A 130 7.85 -11.94 5.87
CA GLY A 130 8.74 -12.74 6.70
C GLY A 130 10.21 -12.36 6.54
N ALA A 131 10.69 -12.12 5.32
CA ALA A 131 12.08 -11.75 5.08
C ALA A 131 12.44 -10.33 5.49
N ALA A 132 11.55 -9.36 5.35
CA ALA A 132 11.79 -8.03 5.93
C ALA A 132 11.85 -8.10 7.47
N MET A 133 11.02 -8.95 8.09
CA MET A 133 11.08 -9.16 9.54
C MET A 133 12.32 -9.93 9.99
N ARG A 134 12.85 -10.86 9.16
CA ARG A 134 14.08 -11.61 9.48
C ARG A 134 15.24 -10.66 9.79
N GLU A 135 15.31 -9.54 9.07
CA GLU A 135 16.25 -8.47 9.33
C GLU A 135 15.91 -7.82 10.69
N GLY A 136 16.65 -8.22 11.72
CA GLY A 136 16.45 -7.74 13.08
C GLY A 136 15.54 -8.60 13.96
N ALA A 137 14.89 -9.66 13.47
CA ALA A 137 14.09 -10.56 14.32
C ALA A 137 14.93 -11.42 15.29
N GLY A 138 16.24 -11.58 15.03
CA GLY A 138 17.15 -12.32 15.90
C GLY A 138 17.22 -13.83 15.67
N CYS A 139 16.90 -14.31 14.47
CA CYS A 139 16.95 -15.75 14.16
C CYS A 139 18.37 -16.34 14.32
N GLY A 140 19.42 -15.58 13.98
CA GLY A 140 20.81 -16.00 14.20
C GLY A 140 21.18 -16.05 15.68
N VAL A 141 20.73 -15.07 16.48
CA VAL A 141 20.92 -15.06 17.94
C VAL A 141 20.21 -16.24 18.60
N LEU A 142 18.99 -16.55 18.16
CA LEU A 142 18.25 -17.74 18.61
C LEU A 142 19.00 -19.03 18.25
N ALA A 143 19.46 -19.16 17.01
CA ALA A 143 20.21 -20.33 16.55
C ALA A 143 21.50 -20.54 17.36
N GLY A 144 22.26 -19.48 17.61
CA GLY A 144 23.45 -19.52 18.45
C GLY A 144 23.13 -19.95 19.89
N TRP A 145 22.09 -19.36 20.50
CA TRP A 145 21.66 -19.71 21.85
C TRP A 145 21.17 -21.16 21.95
N ILE A 146 20.43 -21.68 20.95
CA ILE A 146 20.01 -23.09 20.90
C ILE A 146 21.22 -24.01 20.76
N SER A 147 22.19 -23.67 19.93
CA SER A 147 23.38 -24.51 19.69
C SER A 147 24.25 -24.71 20.94
N GLU A 148 24.25 -23.72 21.84
CA GLU A 148 24.98 -23.76 23.11
C GLU A 148 24.21 -24.47 24.23
N SER A 149 22.93 -24.75 24.02
CA SER A 149 22.09 -25.42 25.00
C SER A 149 22.38 -26.93 25.01
N PRO A 150 22.80 -27.51 26.15
CA PRO A 150 23.07 -28.95 26.24
C PRO A 150 21.80 -29.80 26.10
N THR A 151 20.62 -29.20 26.24
CA THR A 151 19.32 -29.89 26.10
C THR A 151 18.68 -29.67 24.73
N LEU A 152 18.76 -28.46 24.16
CA LEU A 152 18.11 -28.12 22.91
C LEU A 152 19.00 -28.38 21.68
N GLY A 153 20.30 -28.08 21.78
CA GLY A 153 21.24 -28.23 20.66
C GLY A 153 21.28 -29.64 20.05
N PRO A 154 21.24 -30.74 20.84
CA PRO A 154 21.17 -32.09 20.29
C PRO A 154 19.84 -32.42 19.57
N ALA A 155 18.76 -31.69 19.86
CA ALA A 155 17.44 -31.93 19.29
C ALA A 155 17.13 -31.02 18.10
N CYS A 156 17.75 -29.84 18.04
CA CYS A 156 17.58 -28.84 17.00
C CYS A 156 18.90 -28.08 16.86
N ASP A 157 19.62 -28.31 15.76
CA ASP A 157 20.85 -27.57 15.46
C ASP A 157 20.55 -26.12 15.05
N ALA A 158 21.60 -25.35 14.76
CA ALA A 158 21.47 -23.94 14.36
C ALA A 158 20.58 -23.77 13.12
N VAL A 159 20.67 -24.68 12.14
CA VAL A 159 19.88 -24.64 10.90
C VAL A 159 18.40 -24.90 11.19
N CYS A 160 18.12 -25.89 12.04
CA CYS A 160 16.77 -26.18 12.53
C CYS A 160 16.17 -24.96 13.25
N ALA A 161 16.93 -24.32 14.13
CA ALA A 161 16.49 -23.16 14.90
C ALA A 161 16.17 -21.95 14.00
N GLU A 162 17.05 -21.65 13.06
CA GLU A 162 16.88 -20.55 12.10
C GLU A 162 15.67 -20.80 11.17
N THR A 163 15.50 -22.04 10.72
CA THR A 163 14.33 -22.45 9.92
C THR A 163 13.03 -22.32 10.71
N ALA A 164 13.02 -22.75 11.99
CA ALA A 164 11.86 -22.63 12.86
C ALA A 164 11.49 -21.17 13.14
N CYS A 165 12.49 -20.32 13.37
CA CYS A 165 12.32 -18.87 13.52
C CYS A 165 11.69 -18.27 12.26
N THR A 166 12.26 -18.57 11.09
CA THR A 166 11.78 -18.09 9.80
C THR A 166 10.31 -18.46 9.58
N ARG A 167 9.94 -19.73 9.79
CA ARG A 167 8.54 -20.17 9.67
C ARG A 167 7.59 -19.47 10.65
N ALA A 168 8.06 -19.14 11.85
CA ALA A 168 7.26 -18.39 12.81
C ALA A 168 7.01 -16.96 12.33
N LEU A 169 8.02 -16.31 11.75
CA LEU A 169 7.89 -14.99 11.13
C LEU A 169 6.95 -15.01 9.92
N ASP A 170 7.03 -16.03 9.07
CA ASP A 170 6.11 -16.19 7.93
C ASP A 170 4.65 -16.29 8.40
N ARG A 171 4.38 -17.05 9.47
CA ARG A 171 3.03 -17.13 10.07
C ARG A 171 2.57 -15.81 10.70
N ILE A 172 3.49 -15.05 11.30
CA ILE A 172 3.17 -13.71 11.82
C ILE A 172 2.81 -12.79 10.65
N ALA A 173 3.54 -12.85 9.53
CA ALA A 173 3.21 -12.11 8.32
C ALA A 173 1.82 -12.48 7.78
N GLU A 174 1.50 -13.77 7.69
CA GLU A 174 0.17 -14.24 7.27
C GLU A 174 -0.93 -13.73 8.21
N ALA A 175 -0.71 -13.77 9.53
CA ALA A 175 -1.66 -13.27 10.51
C ALA A 175 -1.83 -11.74 10.43
N LEU A 176 -0.76 -10.98 10.19
CA LEU A 176 -0.80 -9.54 9.97
C LEU A 176 -1.61 -9.20 8.72
N THR A 177 -1.36 -9.89 7.62
CA THR A 177 -2.14 -9.78 6.37
C THR A 177 -3.63 -10.02 6.63
N GLY A 178 -3.98 -11.11 7.34
CA GLY A 178 -5.38 -11.40 7.68
C GLY A 178 -6.01 -10.33 8.58
N ALA A 179 -5.26 -9.80 9.55
CA ALA A 179 -5.73 -8.73 10.43
C ALA A 179 -5.93 -7.40 9.66
N LEU A 180 -5.03 -7.07 8.74
CA LEU A 180 -5.15 -5.89 7.88
C LEU A 180 -6.38 -5.99 6.98
N VAL A 181 -6.62 -7.12 6.33
CA VAL A 181 -7.84 -7.31 5.53
C VAL A 181 -9.11 -7.19 6.39
N SER A 182 -9.10 -7.69 7.62
CA SER A 182 -10.25 -7.50 8.53
C SER A 182 -10.48 -6.04 8.92
N SER A 183 -9.46 -5.18 8.83
CA SER A 183 -9.61 -3.74 9.05
C SER A 183 -10.35 -3.03 7.91
N ASP A 184 -10.45 -3.65 6.73
CA ASP A 184 -11.24 -3.12 5.60
C ASP A 184 -12.74 -3.14 5.87
N GLU A 185 -13.22 -3.91 6.87
CA GLU A 185 -14.62 -3.89 7.30
C GLU A 185 -15.06 -2.50 7.82
N ALA A 186 -14.12 -1.62 8.18
CA ALA A 186 -14.39 -0.23 8.52
C ALA A 186 -14.75 0.65 7.30
N ARG A 187 -14.58 0.16 6.07
CA ARG A 187 -14.90 0.82 4.78
C ARG A 187 -14.45 2.27 4.72
N SER A 188 -13.14 2.48 4.61
CA SER A 188 -12.60 3.81 4.35
C SER A 188 -12.96 4.25 2.92
N GLU A 189 -13.82 5.26 2.82
CA GLU A 189 -14.14 5.92 1.54
C GLU A 189 -13.27 7.16 1.41
N VAL A 190 -12.58 7.32 0.28
CA VAL A 190 -11.92 8.57 -0.07
C VAL A 190 -12.90 9.38 -0.90
N THR A 191 -13.20 10.60 -0.44
CA THR A 191 -13.89 11.60 -1.26
C THR A 191 -12.90 12.71 -1.59
N LEU A 192 -12.63 12.90 -2.88
CA LEU A 192 -11.88 14.01 -3.44
C LEU A 192 -12.88 15.02 -4.01
N GLU A 193 -12.73 16.28 -3.65
CA GLU A 193 -13.55 17.39 -4.15
C GLU A 193 -12.61 18.51 -4.64
N GLY A 194 -12.99 19.16 -5.75
CA GLY A 194 -12.19 20.25 -6.31
C GLY A 194 -12.54 20.54 -7.76
N THR A 195 -12.30 21.79 -8.18
CA THR A 195 -12.58 22.21 -9.56
C THR A 195 -11.43 21.81 -10.47
N LEU A 196 -11.65 20.79 -11.29
CA LEU A 196 -10.82 20.52 -12.46
C LEU A 196 -11.33 21.31 -13.65
N ARG A 197 -10.42 21.76 -14.51
CA ARG A 197 -10.79 22.34 -15.81
C ARG A 197 -10.26 21.46 -16.93
N LEU A 198 -11.16 20.69 -17.54
CA LEU A 198 -10.87 19.88 -18.73
C LEU A 198 -11.04 20.76 -19.96
N LEU A 199 -10.02 20.84 -20.80
CA LEU A 199 -10.01 21.63 -22.03
C LEU A 199 -10.04 20.69 -23.25
N ASP A 200 -11.06 20.85 -24.10
CA ASP A 200 -11.06 20.35 -25.48
C ASP A 200 -10.67 21.52 -26.39
N GLN A 201 -9.42 21.54 -26.85
CA GLN A 201 -8.89 22.65 -27.64
C GLN A 201 -9.20 22.48 -29.13
N ASN A 202 -9.67 21.32 -29.55
CA ASN A 202 -9.79 20.94 -30.95
C ASN A 202 -11.24 20.63 -31.39
N GLY A 203 -12.17 20.53 -30.43
CA GLY A 203 -13.61 20.33 -30.63
C GLY A 203 -14.00 18.90 -30.97
N ASP A 204 -13.16 17.90 -30.70
CA ASP A 204 -13.41 16.48 -30.96
C ASP A 204 -14.11 15.75 -29.80
N LEU A 205 -14.45 16.47 -28.73
CA LEU A 205 -15.04 15.97 -27.49
C LEU A 205 -14.10 15.07 -26.69
N THR A 206 -12.78 15.20 -26.90
CA THR A 206 -11.72 14.58 -26.11
C THR A 206 -11.02 15.62 -25.25
N VAL A 207 -10.60 15.24 -24.04
CA VAL A 207 -9.81 16.14 -23.17
C VAL A 207 -8.39 16.24 -23.73
N ASP A 208 -8.01 17.44 -24.17
CA ASP A 208 -6.64 17.76 -24.61
C ASP A 208 -5.74 18.14 -23.43
N ALA A 209 -6.30 18.80 -22.40
CA ALA A 209 -5.53 19.25 -21.23
C ALA A 209 -6.39 19.32 -19.96
N ILE A 210 -5.71 19.19 -18.80
CA ILE A 210 -6.27 19.46 -17.46
C ILE A 210 -5.51 20.62 -16.82
N GLU A 211 -6.26 21.65 -16.43
CA GLU A 211 -5.80 22.77 -15.59
C GLU A 211 -6.40 22.67 -14.17
N ASN A 212 -5.71 23.27 -13.18
CA ASN A 212 -6.03 23.20 -11.74
C ASN A 212 -6.06 21.75 -11.21
N ARG A 213 -4.88 21.14 -11.07
CA ARG A 213 -4.69 19.71 -10.85
C ARG A 213 -4.74 19.26 -9.38
N ASP A 214 -4.73 20.20 -8.45
CA ASP A 214 -4.67 19.90 -7.02
C ASP A 214 -6.08 19.62 -6.50
N LEU A 215 -6.26 18.45 -5.91
CA LEU A 215 -7.51 18.01 -5.29
C LEU A 215 -7.29 17.87 -3.78
N THR A 216 -8.30 18.22 -3.01
CA THR A 216 -8.32 17.96 -1.56
C THR A 216 -9.39 16.93 -1.25
N GLY A 217 -9.10 16.04 -0.32
CA GLY A 217 -10.07 15.05 0.11
C GLY A 217 -10.00 14.69 1.57
N ARG A 218 -10.86 13.74 1.91
CA ARG A 218 -11.01 13.22 3.27
C ARG A 218 -11.27 11.72 3.22
N TRP A 219 -10.79 11.04 4.25
CA TRP A 219 -11.22 9.68 4.57
C TRP A 219 -12.51 9.70 5.38
N LEU A 220 -13.58 9.12 4.85
CA LEU A 220 -14.80 8.86 5.59
C LEU A 220 -14.70 7.46 6.24
N GLY A 221 -15.01 7.36 7.53
CA GLY A 221 -15.03 6.08 8.27
C GLY A 221 -13.77 5.75 9.08
N ALA A 222 -12.67 6.51 8.91
CA ALA A 222 -11.53 6.46 9.82
C ALA A 222 -11.86 7.12 11.17
N SER A 223 -11.20 6.70 12.26
CA SER A 223 -11.45 7.24 13.61
C SER A 223 -11.11 8.73 13.80
N ALA A 224 -10.55 9.36 12.75
CA ALA A 224 -10.30 10.77 12.62
C ALA A 224 -10.57 11.16 11.16
N ASP A 225 -11.18 12.32 10.92
CA ASP A 225 -11.35 12.92 9.59
C ASP A 225 -9.97 13.28 8.99
N ASP A 226 -9.19 12.28 8.63
CA ASP A 226 -7.84 12.45 8.12
C ASP A 226 -7.91 13.11 6.74
N ALA A 227 -7.30 14.28 6.63
CA ALA A 227 -7.19 15.03 5.39
C ALA A 227 -6.17 14.36 4.45
N ILE A 228 -6.48 14.40 3.15
CA ILE A 228 -5.61 13.85 2.11
C ILE A 228 -5.38 14.93 1.06
N ASP A 229 -4.12 15.15 0.70
CA ASP A 229 -3.75 15.91 -0.48
C ASP A 229 -3.62 14.94 -1.67
N ALA A 230 -4.24 15.27 -2.80
CA ALA A 230 -4.16 14.48 -4.02
C ALA A 230 -3.95 15.38 -5.24
N SER A 231 -3.49 14.80 -6.34
CA SER A 231 -3.43 15.49 -7.62
C SER A 231 -3.98 14.62 -8.73
N LEU A 232 -4.67 15.24 -9.69
CA LEU A 232 -5.11 14.56 -10.91
C LEU A 232 -4.27 15.03 -12.10
N THR A 233 -3.71 14.08 -12.83
CA THR A 233 -3.02 14.30 -14.10
C THR A 233 -3.72 13.50 -15.20
N ALA A 234 -3.89 14.08 -16.38
CA ALA A 234 -4.25 13.32 -17.57
C ALA A 234 -3.31 13.67 -18.71
N ASP A 235 -3.02 12.64 -19.50
CA ASP A 235 -2.29 12.72 -20.75
C ASP A 235 -3.22 12.25 -21.88
N ARG A 236 -3.16 12.93 -23.03
CA ARG A 236 -3.91 12.51 -24.22
C ARG A 236 -3.33 11.19 -24.72
N MET A 237 -4.12 10.13 -24.69
CA MET A 237 -3.79 8.89 -25.41
C MET A 237 -4.27 9.02 -26.86
N VAL A 238 -3.33 8.96 -27.80
CA VAL A 238 -3.62 8.94 -29.24
C VAL A 238 -3.40 7.51 -29.72
N ASP A 239 -4.48 6.84 -30.13
CA ASP A 239 -4.40 5.57 -30.86
C ASP A 239 -3.94 5.79 -32.32
#